data_AF-A0A925LRX8-F1
#
_entry.id   AF-A0A925LRX8-F1
#
_cell.length_a   1.000
_cell.length_b   1.000
_cell.length_c   1.000
_cell.angle_alpha   90.00
_cell.angle_beta   90.00
_cell.angle_gamma   90.00
#
_symmetry.space_group_name_H-M   'P 1'
#
loop_
_entity.id
_entity.type
_entity.pdbx_description
1 polymer ?
#
loop_
_entity_poly.entity_id
_entity_poly.type
_entity_poly.pdbx_seq_one_letter_code
_entity_poly.pdbx_strand_id
1 'polypeptide(L)'
;MSIAKHCLASISLLLFAAVTATAADFKLDHFKVYDVKDTKVAVTVALHGQFDKEAVKANLVALTHFANPVSKNKEPIRDKNAHLTWYRIEQEMKEPKREIEIENQFGKHRLVLGQPKFLLAPAEKKEPGSAFPKELDHFKVYEVLKGESVGKTVSLEDQFGIEGKVDVSLPKFFCVPVDKQHGDKLTKIRNGEDHLAVYEIASTSRLTLDQFGEHKLAFEPCEMLCVPSKKRIVEPPVQASLDHFKVYIVKKTEVSFPIASRGQFDKEPVKASLIALTHFANPVSKNKEPIIDKNAHLTWYQFKPAEKPEPKRLITFENQFGLQQITIGQPVYLLVPALKKEDGLDFPKGLDHFKCYEVLEGKSVEKSVDLVDQFGSSQTTARIPKYFCVPAEKIRGDILEKIQNEKDHLVFYDIGAEDAGRVISVGDQFNRPATRELSVEKSVYLGVPTVKLKVE
;
A
#
# COMPACT_ATOMS: atom_id res chain seq x y z
N MET A 1 -68.82 -10.08 -5.78
CA MET A 1 -67.61 -10.11 -6.63
C MET A 1 -67.15 -8.66 -6.75
N SER A 2 -65.98 -8.18 -6.34
CA SER A 2 -64.69 -8.80 -6.05
C SER A 2 -64.01 -7.96 -4.96
N ILE A 3 -63.32 -8.62 -4.03
CA ILE A 3 -62.64 -8.04 -2.87
C ILE A 3 -61.24 -7.57 -3.32
N ALA A 4 -60.91 -6.30 -3.07
CA ALA A 4 -59.57 -5.77 -3.29
C ALA A 4 -58.59 -6.37 -2.26
N LYS A 5 -57.66 -7.19 -2.73
CA LYS A 5 -56.51 -7.66 -1.94
C LYS A 5 -55.38 -6.63 -2.04
N HIS A 6 -55.11 -5.92 -0.95
CA HIS A 6 -53.84 -5.21 -0.78
C HIS A 6 -52.76 -6.20 -0.36
N CYS A 7 -51.75 -6.34 -1.22
CA CYS A 7 -50.56 -7.13 -0.96
C CYS A 7 -49.55 -6.22 -0.23
N LEU A 8 -49.49 -6.31 1.09
CA LEU A 8 -48.41 -5.73 1.89
C LEU A 8 -47.19 -6.65 1.80
N ALA A 9 -46.23 -6.31 0.95
CA ALA A 9 -44.92 -6.95 0.96
C ALA A 9 -44.12 -6.40 2.16
N SER A 10 -43.97 -7.21 3.19
CA SER A 10 -43.07 -6.93 4.31
C SER A 10 -41.63 -6.95 3.81
N ILE A 11 -40.99 -5.78 3.74
CA ILE A 11 -39.55 -5.64 3.54
C ILE A 11 -38.88 -6.11 4.84
N SER A 12 -38.36 -7.34 4.83
CA SER A 12 -37.52 -7.84 5.92
C SER A 12 -36.16 -7.17 5.81
N LEU A 13 -35.93 -6.16 6.65
CA LEU A 13 -34.65 -5.48 6.79
C LEU A 13 -33.69 -6.42 7.53
N LEU A 14 -32.91 -7.20 6.78
CA LEU A 14 -31.78 -7.96 7.32
C LEU A 14 -30.71 -6.98 7.81
N LEU A 15 -30.76 -6.65 9.10
CA LEU A 15 -29.64 -6.02 9.80
C LEU A 15 -28.47 -7.01 9.80
N PHE A 16 -27.51 -6.80 8.90
CA PHE A 16 -26.18 -7.37 9.06
C PHE A 16 -25.52 -6.71 10.28
N ALA A 17 -25.59 -7.38 11.43
CA ALA A 17 -24.73 -7.04 12.56
C ALA A 17 -23.29 -7.27 12.11
N ALA A 18 -22.47 -6.22 12.07
CA ALA A 18 -21.04 -6.35 11.84
C ALA A 18 -20.45 -7.17 13.00
N VAL A 19 -20.05 -8.41 12.73
CA VAL A 19 -19.34 -9.24 13.72
C VAL A 19 -17.97 -8.61 13.92
N THR A 20 -17.77 -7.94 15.05
CA THR A 20 -16.47 -7.38 15.45
C THR A 20 -15.56 -8.51 15.90
N ALA A 21 -14.34 -8.57 15.37
CA ALA A 21 -13.34 -9.57 15.80
C ALA A 21 -13.00 -9.40 17.29
N THR A 22 -12.80 -10.51 18.00
CA THR A 22 -12.46 -10.58 19.44
C THR A 22 -11.04 -11.09 19.63
N ALA A 23 -10.42 -10.93 20.80
CA ALA A 23 -9.09 -11.51 21.06
C ALA A 23 -9.05 -13.05 20.89
N ALA A 24 -10.17 -13.72 21.14
CA ALA A 24 -10.30 -15.17 20.92
C ALA A 24 -10.04 -15.57 19.46
N ASP A 25 -10.29 -14.68 18.50
CA ASP A 25 -10.04 -14.91 17.07
C ASP A 25 -8.54 -14.89 16.71
N PHE A 26 -7.68 -14.42 17.62
CA PHE A 26 -6.26 -14.14 17.36
C PHE A 26 -5.27 -15.00 18.15
N LYS A 27 -5.71 -15.97 18.95
CA LYS A 27 -4.81 -16.73 19.86
C LYS A 27 -3.87 -15.86 20.73
N LEU A 28 -4.19 -14.58 20.91
CA LEU A 28 -3.38 -13.54 21.55
C LEU A 28 -4.23 -12.73 22.52
N ASP A 29 -3.69 -12.40 23.69
CA ASP A 29 -4.38 -11.58 24.70
C ASP A 29 -4.36 -10.07 24.35
N HIS A 30 -5.28 -9.30 24.94
CA HIS A 30 -5.05 -7.86 25.09
C HIS A 30 -3.95 -7.63 26.11
N PHE A 31 -3.17 -6.55 25.94
CA PHE A 31 -2.20 -6.17 26.96
C PHE A 31 -2.38 -4.75 27.44
N LYS A 32 -2.37 -4.55 28.76
CA LYS A 32 -2.21 -3.23 29.35
C LYS A 32 -0.72 -2.96 29.55
N VAL A 33 -0.25 -1.81 29.07
CA VAL A 33 1.16 -1.43 29.11
C VAL A 33 1.37 -0.37 30.18
N TYR A 34 2.38 -0.59 31.01
CA TYR A 34 2.79 0.31 32.07
C TYR A 34 4.19 0.81 31.79
N ASP A 35 4.38 2.10 32.04
CA ASP A 35 5.71 2.68 32.14
C ASP A 35 6.44 2.08 33.33
N VAL A 36 7.70 1.75 33.13
CA VAL A 36 8.60 1.33 34.21
C VAL A 36 9.81 2.23 34.23
N LYS A 37 10.53 2.23 35.34
CA LYS A 37 11.79 2.97 35.42
C LYS A 37 12.76 2.46 34.36
N ASP A 38 13.17 3.37 33.48
CA ASP A 38 14.16 3.11 32.43
C ASP A 38 15.37 2.35 32.97
N THR A 39 15.55 1.13 32.47
CA THR A 39 16.71 0.30 32.77
C THR A 39 17.58 0.27 31.54
N LYS A 40 18.76 0.89 31.60
CA LYS A 40 19.69 0.93 30.47
C LYS A 40 20.14 -0.48 30.09
N VAL A 41 20.16 -0.73 28.79
CA VAL A 41 20.63 -1.98 28.18
C VAL A 41 21.62 -1.62 27.08
N ALA A 42 22.58 -2.49 26.81
CA ALA A 42 23.51 -2.35 25.71
C ALA A 42 23.66 -3.71 25.03
N VAL A 43 22.63 -4.10 24.29
CA VAL A 43 22.57 -5.41 23.61
C VAL A 43 22.23 -5.20 22.15
N THR A 44 23.00 -5.80 21.27
CA THR A 44 22.71 -5.81 19.83
C THR A 44 22.03 -7.11 19.46
N VAL A 45 20.96 -7.01 18.67
CA VAL A 45 20.24 -8.15 18.10
C VAL A 45 20.08 -7.95 16.60
N ALA A 46 19.83 -9.04 15.88
CA ALA A 46 19.35 -8.99 14.50
C ALA A 46 17.87 -9.35 14.47
N LEU A 47 17.08 -8.52 13.78
CA LEU A 47 15.63 -8.62 13.68
C LEU A 47 15.24 -8.86 12.24
N HIS A 48 14.43 -9.87 11.98
CA HIS A 48 13.87 -10.14 10.66
C HIS A 48 12.36 -10.28 10.77
N GLY A 49 11.66 -9.21 10.45
CA GLY A 49 10.20 -9.16 10.44
C GLY A 49 9.65 -9.27 9.02
N GLN A 50 8.34 -9.44 8.92
CA GLN A 50 7.59 -9.52 7.65
C GLN A 50 7.76 -8.33 6.69
N PHE A 51 8.33 -7.21 7.14
CA PHE A 51 8.58 -6.01 6.33
C PHE A 51 10.05 -5.88 5.88
N ASP A 52 10.90 -6.79 6.35
CA ASP A 52 12.34 -6.77 6.12
C ASP A 52 12.68 -7.74 4.98
N LYS A 53 13.60 -7.33 4.09
CA LYS A 53 14.14 -8.23 3.05
C LYS A 53 15.23 -9.16 3.61
N GLU A 54 15.96 -8.65 4.59
CA GLU A 54 17.07 -9.30 5.27
C GLU A 54 17.05 -8.87 6.74
N ALA A 55 17.75 -9.60 7.62
CA ALA A 55 17.80 -9.26 9.03
C ALA A 55 18.48 -7.90 9.27
N VAL A 56 17.84 -7.05 10.08
CA VAL A 56 18.30 -5.70 10.42
C VAL A 56 18.89 -5.69 11.84
N LYS A 57 20.09 -5.13 12.00
CA LYS A 57 20.69 -4.95 13.33
C LYS A 57 19.99 -3.83 14.09
N ALA A 58 19.67 -4.10 15.36
CA ALA A 58 19.07 -3.16 16.28
C ALA A 58 19.79 -3.20 17.64
N ASN A 59 20.08 -2.03 18.19
CA ASN A 59 20.66 -1.87 19.52
C ASN A 59 19.54 -1.60 20.52
N LEU A 60 19.38 -2.49 21.50
CA LEU A 60 18.50 -2.30 22.65
C LEU A 60 19.21 -1.38 23.63
N VAL A 61 18.63 -0.21 23.87
CA VAL A 61 19.24 0.87 24.67
C VAL A 61 18.63 1.02 26.05
N ALA A 62 17.35 0.69 26.22
CA ALA A 62 16.67 0.72 27.51
C ALA A 62 15.43 -0.18 27.51
N LEU A 63 15.14 -0.83 28.64
CA LEU A 63 13.83 -1.40 28.95
C LEU A 63 13.00 -0.29 29.59
N THR A 64 11.85 0.05 28.99
CA THR A 64 11.06 1.23 29.37
C THR A 64 9.59 0.92 29.69
N HIS A 65 9.05 -0.21 29.20
CA HIS A 65 7.68 -0.60 29.53
C HIS A 65 7.56 -2.10 29.84
N PHE A 66 6.49 -2.43 30.54
CA PHE A 66 6.05 -3.80 30.80
C PHE A 66 4.58 -3.95 30.44
N ALA A 67 4.22 -5.04 29.78
CA ALA A 67 2.84 -5.30 29.38
C ALA A 67 2.30 -6.57 30.05
N ASN A 68 1.12 -6.44 30.66
CA ASN A 68 0.38 -7.53 31.27
C ASN A 68 -0.81 -7.93 30.42
N PRO A 69 -1.17 -9.23 30.39
CA PRO A 69 -2.44 -9.63 29.82
C PRO A 69 -3.58 -8.97 30.61
N VAL A 70 -4.57 -8.42 29.91
CA VAL A 70 -5.68 -7.67 30.51
C VAL A 70 -7.01 -8.19 29.97
N SER A 71 -7.98 -8.39 30.86
CA SER A 71 -9.38 -8.61 30.52
C SER A 71 -9.98 -7.29 30.09
N LYS A 72 -10.39 -7.19 28.82
CA LYS A 72 -11.07 -6.01 28.29
C LYS A 72 -12.54 -6.34 28.07
N ASN A 73 -13.43 -5.52 28.62
CA ASN A 73 -14.88 -5.75 28.59
C ASN A 73 -15.30 -7.14 29.10
N LYS A 74 -14.58 -7.66 30.11
CA LYS A 74 -14.76 -9.00 30.70
C LYS A 74 -14.42 -10.16 29.75
N GLU A 75 -13.70 -9.90 28.66
CA GLU A 75 -13.14 -10.97 27.83
C GLU A 75 -12.13 -11.80 28.64
N PRO A 76 -12.14 -13.14 28.52
CA PRO A 76 -11.27 -14.00 29.30
C PRO A 76 -9.79 -13.80 28.91
N ILE A 77 -8.91 -13.76 29.90
CA ILE A 77 -7.46 -13.85 29.69
C ILE A 77 -7.13 -15.30 29.30
N ARG A 78 -6.53 -15.48 28.13
CA ARG A 78 -6.15 -16.77 27.55
C ARG A 78 -4.89 -17.34 28.20
N ASP A 79 -3.82 -16.56 28.29
CA ASP A 79 -2.59 -16.95 28.99
C ASP A 79 -2.21 -15.87 30.02
N LYS A 80 -2.47 -16.18 31.30
CA LYS A 80 -2.11 -15.31 32.42
C LYS A 80 -0.60 -15.05 32.54
N ASN A 81 0.24 -15.86 31.89
CA ASN A 81 1.70 -15.70 31.89
C ASN A 81 2.23 -14.89 30.70
N ALA A 82 1.36 -14.45 29.78
CA ALA A 82 1.75 -13.73 28.57
C ALA A 82 2.21 -12.29 28.88
N HIS A 83 3.38 -12.13 29.48
CA HIS A 83 3.95 -10.81 29.72
C HIS A 83 4.94 -10.42 28.63
N LEU A 84 5.01 -9.12 28.33
CA LEU A 84 5.98 -8.56 27.37
C LEU A 84 6.82 -7.47 28.01
N THR A 85 8.11 -7.47 27.74
CA THR A 85 9.03 -6.38 28.08
C THR A 85 9.32 -5.57 26.83
N TRP A 86 9.31 -4.24 26.95
CA TRP A 86 9.53 -3.32 25.85
C TRP A 86 10.93 -2.72 25.94
N TYR A 87 11.75 -3.05 24.95
CA TYR A 87 13.08 -2.47 24.80
C TYR A 87 13.03 -1.39 23.73
N ARG A 88 13.41 -0.17 24.07
CA ARG A 88 13.69 0.87 23.09
C ARG A 88 14.86 0.43 22.23
N ILE A 89 14.69 0.56 20.91
CA ILE A 89 15.71 0.18 19.95
C ILE A 89 16.22 1.38 19.16
N GLU A 90 17.49 1.31 18.78
CA GLU A 90 18.13 2.22 17.84
C GLU A 90 18.71 1.39 16.69
N GLN A 91 18.44 1.80 15.46
CA GLN A 91 18.96 1.16 14.26
C GLN A 91 19.56 2.22 13.32
N GLU A 92 20.66 1.87 12.65
CA GLU A 92 21.35 2.78 11.73
C GLU A 92 20.55 2.98 10.45
N MET A 93 19.96 1.90 9.91
CA MET A 93 19.19 1.94 8.68
C MET A 93 17.78 2.44 8.94
N LYS A 94 17.40 3.52 8.25
CA LYS A 94 16.01 4.01 8.25
C LYS A 94 15.14 3.12 7.38
N GLU A 95 13.98 2.77 7.91
CA GLU A 95 12.97 2.02 7.16
C GLU A 95 12.00 2.94 6.42
N PRO A 96 11.43 2.50 5.28
CA PRO A 96 10.43 3.27 4.58
C PRO A 96 9.14 3.40 5.41
N LYS A 97 8.40 4.49 5.19
CA LYS A 97 7.02 4.61 5.69
C LYS A 97 6.14 3.59 4.96
N ARG A 98 5.13 3.06 5.65
CA ARG A 98 4.24 2.02 5.10
C ARG A 98 2.80 2.33 5.44
N GLU A 99 1.89 2.24 4.47
CA GLU A 99 0.45 2.26 4.75
C GLU A 99 -0.05 0.83 4.93
N ILE A 100 -0.82 0.58 5.98
CA ILE A 100 -1.44 -0.72 6.25
C ILE A 100 -2.91 -0.53 6.60
N GLU A 101 -3.72 -1.54 6.35
CA GLU A 101 -5.07 -1.65 6.88
C GLU A 101 -5.06 -2.66 8.02
N ILE A 102 -5.66 -2.29 9.14
CA ILE A 102 -5.84 -3.20 10.27
C ILE A 102 -7.32 -3.40 10.53
N GLU A 103 -7.66 -4.60 11.00
CA GLU A 103 -9.01 -4.93 11.45
C GLU A 103 -8.94 -5.52 12.84
N ASN A 104 -9.63 -4.89 13.78
CA ASN A 104 -9.75 -5.38 15.15
C ASN A 104 -11.16 -5.10 15.70
N GLN A 105 -11.36 -5.32 16.99
CA GLN A 105 -12.63 -5.10 17.68
C GLN A 105 -13.17 -3.65 17.61
N PHE A 106 -12.31 -2.68 17.28
CA PHE A 106 -12.69 -1.28 17.12
C PHE A 106 -13.01 -0.94 15.66
N GLY A 107 -13.01 -1.93 14.77
CA GLY A 107 -13.30 -1.79 13.34
C GLY A 107 -12.07 -1.86 12.46
N LYS A 108 -12.23 -1.38 11.23
CA LYS A 108 -11.18 -1.30 10.22
C LYS A 108 -10.55 0.08 10.22
N HIS A 109 -9.22 0.14 10.22
CA HIS A 109 -8.45 1.38 10.32
C HIS A 109 -7.28 1.36 9.35
N ARG A 110 -6.96 2.52 8.77
CA ARG A 110 -5.72 2.69 7.99
C ARG A 110 -4.66 3.40 8.81
N LEU A 111 -3.45 2.86 8.80
CA LEU A 111 -2.31 3.39 9.54
C LEU A 111 -1.15 3.70 8.61
N VAL A 112 -0.46 4.82 8.84
CA VAL A 112 0.85 5.10 8.23
C VAL A 112 1.93 4.84 9.27
N LEU A 113 2.71 3.80 9.06
CA LEU A 113 3.82 3.40 9.91
C LEU A 113 5.09 4.19 9.59
N GLY A 114 5.84 4.52 10.63
CA GLY A 114 7.14 5.19 10.59
C GLY A 114 8.30 4.25 10.91
N GLN A 115 9.25 4.75 11.69
CA GLN A 115 10.41 3.96 12.12
C GLN A 115 10.03 2.96 13.21
N PRO A 116 10.72 1.82 13.32
CA PRO A 116 10.59 0.97 14.49
C PRO A 116 11.21 1.66 15.71
N LYS A 117 10.56 1.53 16.86
CA LYS A 117 10.92 2.18 18.13
C LYS A 117 11.20 1.19 19.24
N PHE A 118 10.55 0.04 19.21
CA PHE A 118 10.69 -0.96 20.26
C PHE A 118 10.83 -2.38 19.72
N LEU A 119 11.42 -3.23 20.57
CA LEU A 119 11.34 -4.68 20.50
C LEU A 119 10.60 -5.17 21.74
N LEU A 120 9.53 -5.93 21.53
CA LEU A 120 8.79 -6.62 22.58
C LEU A 120 9.34 -8.04 22.70
N ALA A 121 9.70 -8.43 23.91
CA ALA A 121 10.17 -9.77 24.22
C ALA A 121 9.29 -10.42 25.29
N PRO A 122 8.85 -11.68 25.09
CA PRO A 122 8.16 -12.46 26.11
C PRO A 122 8.98 -12.54 27.39
N ALA A 123 8.33 -12.33 28.53
CA ALA A 123 8.96 -12.26 29.84
C ALA A 123 8.24 -13.16 30.84
N GLU A 124 9.01 -13.76 31.74
CA GLU A 124 8.48 -14.48 32.89
C GLU A 124 8.54 -13.55 34.11
N LYS A 125 7.42 -13.41 34.80
CA LYS A 125 7.39 -12.78 36.13
C LYS A 125 7.95 -13.77 37.16
N LYS A 126 8.93 -13.36 37.96
CA LYS A 126 9.53 -14.23 39.00
C LYS A 126 8.71 -14.22 40.29
N GLU A 127 7.57 -14.91 40.25
CA GLU A 127 6.64 -15.05 41.39
C GLU A 127 6.07 -16.48 41.46
N PRO A 128 5.59 -16.94 42.63
CA PRO A 128 4.99 -18.27 42.77
C PRO A 128 3.83 -18.49 41.79
N GLY A 129 3.91 -19.57 41.00
CA GLY A 129 2.86 -19.95 40.05
C GLY A 129 2.96 -19.28 38.66
N SER A 130 3.97 -18.45 38.42
CA SER A 130 4.29 -17.88 37.11
C SER A 130 5.16 -18.83 36.28
N ALA A 131 5.02 -18.77 34.96
CA ALA A 131 5.84 -19.53 34.02
C ALA A 131 6.25 -18.65 32.82
N PHE A 132 7.30 -19.05 32.09
CA PHE A 132 7.67 -18.35 30.86
C PHE A 132 6.62 -18.59 29.76
N PRO A 133 6.10 -17.54 29.09
CA PRO A 133 5.10 -17.68 28.03
C PRO A 133 5.74 -18.27 26.77
N LYS A 134 5.62 -19.60 26.62
CA LYS A 134 6.28 -20.33 25.55
C LYS A 134 5.66 -20.12 24.18
N GLU A 135 4.40 -19.70 24.07
CA GLU A 135 3.72 -19.55 22.78
C GLU A 135 3.72 -18.11 22.26
N LEU A 136 4.14 -17.14 23.07
CA LEU A 136 4.13 -15.73 22.72
C LEU A 136 5.33 -15.36 21.83
N ASP A 137 5.06 -14.60 20.76
CA ASP A 137 6.08 -14.12 19.84
C ASP A 137 6.82 -12.88 20.34
N HIS A 138 7.96 -12.61 19.71
CA HIS A 138 8.59 -11.30 19.82
C HIS A 138 7.96 -10.36 18.80
N PHE A 139 7.92 -9.06 19.09
CA PHE A 139 7.39 -8.08 18.14
C PHE A 139 8.34 -6.93 17.89
N LYS A 140 8.53 -6.57 16.62
CA LYS A 140 9.12 -5.30 16.21
C LYS A 140 8.00 -4.27 16.13
N VAL A 141 8.20 -3.13 16.79
CA VAL A 141 7.13 -2.16 17.03
C VAL A 141 7.40 -0.88 16.28
N TYR A 142 6.48 -0.54 15.38
CA TYR A 142 6.53 0.62 14.50
C TYR A 142 5.71 1.76 15.07
N GLU A 143 6.26 2.98 15.03
CA GLU A 143 5.51 4.19 15.33
C GLU A 143 4.40 4.41 14.29
N VAL A 144 3.21 4.78 14.75
CA VAL A 144 2.11 5.20 13.88
C VAL A 144 2.20 6.71 13.70
N LEU A 145 2.50 7.14 12.47
CA LEU A 145 2.58 8.56 12.10
C LEU A 145 1.21 9.17 11.78
N LYS A 146 0.27 8.34 11.31
CA LYS A 146 -1.11 8.73 11.01
C LYS A 146 -2.05 7.55 11.26
N GLY A 147 -3.14 7.81 11.96
CA GLY A 147 -4.24 6.88 12.20
C GLY A 147 -5.43 7.63 12.80
N GLU A 148 -6.63 7.09 12.66
CA GLU A 148 -7.85 7.70 13.19
C GLU A 148 -8.05 7.33 14.66
N SER A 149 -8.62 8.26 15.43
CA SER A 149 -9.01 7.98 16.82
C SER A 149 -10.20 7.04 16.82
N VAL A 150 -10.17 6.00 17.66
CA VAL A 150 -11.29 5.06 17.75
C VAL A 150 -12.44 5.60 18.61
N GLY A 151 -12.14 6.51 19.55
CA GLY A 151 -13.12 7.17 20.41
C GLY A 151 -14.02 6.19 21.16
N LYS A 152 -13.45 5.10 21.69
CA LYS A 152 -14.19 4.03 22.39
C LYS A 152 -13.86 4.05 23.87
N THR A 153 -14.85 3.74 24.71
CA THR A 153 -14.63 3.50 26.14
C THR A 153 -14.73 2.00 26.42
N VAL A 154 -13.78 1.46 27.18
CA VAL A 154 -13.73 0.05 27.58
C VAL A 154 -13.59 -0.09 29.10
N SER A 155 -13.86 -1.27 29.65
CA SER A 155 -13.44 -1.64 31.01
C SER A 155 -12.22 -2.56 30.94
N LEU A 156 -11.24 -2.35 31.81
CA LEU A 156 -10.02 -3.17 31.88
C LEU A 156 -9.91 -3.81 33.26
N GLU A 157 -9.50 -5.08 33.31
CA GLU A 157 -9.22 -5.80 34.54
C GLU A 157 -7.95 -6.63 34.36
N ASP A 158 -6.95 -6.36 35.18
CA ASP A 158 -5.71 -7.11 35.24
C ASP A 158 -5.39 -7.46 36.70
N GLN A 159 -4.23 -8.08 36.91
CA GLN A 159 -3.78 -8.51 38.24
C GLN A 159 -3.59 -7.38 39.26
N PHE A 160 -3.61 -6.10 38.84
CA PHE A 160 -3.48 -4.93 39.71
C PHE A 160 -4.82 -4.24 39.99
N GLY A 161 -5.92 -4.67 39.37
CA GLY A 161 -7.26 -4.23 39.70
C GLY A 161 -8.18 -4.02 38.49
N ILE A 162 -9.32 -3.37 38.76
CA ILE A 162 -10.41 -3.15 37.80
C ILE A 162 -10.53 -1.64 37.50
N GLU A 163 -10.67 -1.31 36.23
CA GLU A 163 -10.96 0.02 35.71
C GLU A 163 -12.24 0.01 34.88
N GLY A 164 -13.29 0.64 35.40
CA GLY A 164 -14.62 0.56 34.80
C GLY A 164 -14.83 1.42 33.55
N LYS A 165 -14.02 2.47 33.34
CA LYS A 165 -14.14 3.40 32.21
C LYS A 165 -12.77 3.91 31.79
N VAL A 166 -12.28 3.42 30.65
CA VAL A 166 -11.00 3.77 30.05
C VAL A 166 -11.24 4.20 28.61
N ASP A 167 -10.88 5.44 28.29
CA ASP A 167 -11.06 5.97 26.94
C ASP A 167 -9.87 5.59 26.07
N VAL A 168 -10.17 4.94 24.95
CA VAL A 168 -9.23 4.50 23.91
C VAL A 168 -9.25 5.51 22.77
N SER A 169 -8.08 6.11 22.51
CA SER A 169 -7.96 7.27 21.62
C SER A 169 -7.21 6.92 20.33
N LEU A 170 -6.03 7.52 20.10
CA LEU A 170 -5.26 7.38 18.89
C LEU A 170 -4.36 6.13 18.92
N PRO A 171 -4.18 5.43 17.79
CA PRO A 171 -3.14 4.43 17.66
C PRO A 171 -1.76 5.10 17.71
N LYS A 172 -0.88 4.61 18.59
CA LYS A 172 0.50 5.09 18.75
C LYS A 172 1.51 4.18 18.10
N PHE A 173 1.29 2.86 18.19
CA PHE A 173 2.22 1.87 17.68
C PHE A 173 1.50 0.70 17.01
N PHE A 174 2.24 0.00 16.16
CA PHE A 174 1.83 -1.26 15.57
C PHE A 174 2.93 -2.31 15.75
N CYS A 175 2.59 -3.41 16.41
CA CYS A 175 3.49 -4.50 16.72
C CYS A 175 3.36 -5.61 15.68
N VAL A 176 4.50 -6.06 15.19
CA VAL A 176 4.64 -7.02 14.10
C VAL A 176 5.51 -8.18 14.56
N PRO A 177 5.09 -9.45 14.40
CA PRO A 177 5.93 -10.60 14.73
C PRO A 177 7.31 -10.53 14.08
N VAL A 178 8.35 -10.88 14.84
CA VAL A 178 9.73 -10.74 14.39
C VAL A 178 10.60 -11.94 14.81
N ASP A 179 11.42 -12.42 13.88
CA ASP A 179 12.53 -13.32 14.21
C ASP A 179 13.60 -12.51 14.94
N LYS A 180 14.07 -13.00 16.09
CA LYS A 180 15.13 -12.34 16.85
C LYS A 180 16.34 -13.25 16.99
N GLN A 181 17.47 -12.79 16.51
CA GLN A 181 18.77 -13.41 16.76
C GLN A 181 19.57 -12.61 17.79
N HIS A 182 20.03 -13.29 18.83
CA HIS A 182 20.93 -12.74 19.84
C HIS A 182 22.08 -13.73 20.10
N GLY A 183 23.29 -13.36 19.68
CA GLY A 183 24.40 -14.30 19.58
C GLY A 183 24.04 -15.48 18.66
N ASP A 184 24.27 -16.70 19.14
CA ASP A 184 23.96 -17.94 18.41
C ASP A 184 22.49 -18.37 18.54
N LYS A 185 21.68 -17.66 19.34
CA LYS A 185 20.29 -18.03 19.60
C LYS A 185 19.35 -17.28 18.66
N LEU A 186 18.70 -18.04 17.77
CA LEU A 186 17.59 -17.57 16.94
C LEU A 186 16.25 -17.97 17.58
N THR A 187 15.39 -16.98 17.81
CA THR A 187 13.97 -17.19 18.12
C THR A 187 13.16 -16.87 16.88
N LYS A 188 12.43 -17.85 16.34
CA LYS A 188 11.59 -17.68 15.15
C LYS A 188 10.18 -17.20 15.50
N ILE A 189 9.56 -16.50 14.56
CA ILE A 189 8.12 -16.22 14.53
C ILE A 189 7.36 -17.54 14.56
N ARG A 190 6.43 -17.67 15.48
CA ARG A 190 5.53 -18.83 15.59
C ARG A 190 4.22 -18.59 14.87
N ASN A 191 3.68 -17.38 14.98
CA ASN A 191 2.43 -16.99 14.35
C ASN A 191 2.58 -15.64 13.64
N GLY A 192 2.78 -15.69 12.33
CA GLY A 192 2.92 -14.49 11.49
C GLY A 192 1.68 -13.61 11.42
N GLU A 193 0.52 -14.09 11.89
CA GLU A 193 -0.75 -13.35 11.87
C GLU A 193 -1.00 -12.55 13.16
N ASP A 194 -0.22 -12.79 14.22
CA ASP A 194 -0.44 -12.18 15.54
C ASP A 194 0.10 -10.74 15.58
N HIS A 195 -0.73 -9.76 15.26
CA HIS A 195 -0.33 -8.36 15.35
C HIS A 195 -1.03 -7.66 16.52
N LEU A 196 -0.40 -6.61 17.06
CA LEU A 196 -1.03 -5.75 18.07
C LEU A 196 -1.09 -4.31 17.55
N ALA A 197 -2.28 -3.71 17.56
CA ALA A 197 -2.44 -2.28 17.48
C ALA A 197 -2.39 -1.70 18.90
N VAL A 198 -1.57 -0.67 19.11
CA VAL A 198 -1.34 -0.08 20.43
C VAL A 198 -1.99 1.29 20.46
N TYR A 199 -2.95 1.46 21.36
CA TYR A 199 -3.71 2.69 21.51
C TYR A 199 -3.34 3.40 22.81
N GLU A 200 -3.32 4.73 22.76
CA GLU A 200 -3.25 5.56 23.96
C GLU A 200 -4.56 5.44 24.74
N ILE A 201 -4.45 5.15 26.03
CA ILE A 201 -5.58 5.14 26.96
C ILE A 201 -5.43 6.22 28.02
N ALA A 202 -6.52 6.93 28.30
CA ALA A 202 -6.60 7.86 29.41
C ALA A 202 -7.35 7.19 30.57
N SER A 203 -6.68 6.98 31.70
CA SER A 203 -7.37 6.63 32.94
C SER A 203 -8.13 7.87 33.44
N THR A 204 -9.41 7.70 33.80
CA THR A 204 -10.10 8.70 34.61
C THR A 204 -9.51 8.72 36.03
N SER A 205 -9.48 9.88 36.68
CA SER A 205 -9.01 10.08 38.06
C SER A 205 -9.56 9.01 39.02
N ARG A 206 -8.73 8.46 39.91
CA ARG A 206 -9.17 7.54 40.97
C ARG A 206 -9.46 8.30 42.26
N LEU A 207 -10.60 7.98 42.89
CA LEU A 207 -10.82 8.27 44.31
C LEU A 207 -10.12 7.18 45.11
N THR A 208 -9.14 7.54 45.91
CA THR A 208 -8.50 6.64 46.87
C THR A 208 -8.96 7.01 48.27
N LEU A 209 -9.37 6.01 49.05
CA LEU A 209 -9.64 6.15 50.47
C LEU A 209 -8.46 5.56 51.23
N ASP A 210 -7.74 6.37 51.99
CA ASP A 210 -6.73 5.89 52.93
C ASP A 210 -7.16 6.19 54.38
N GLN A 211 -6.29 5.92 55.35
CA GLN A 211 -6.58 6.19 56.77
C GLN A 211 -6.69 7.69 57.12
N PHE A 212 -6.46 8.59 56.16
CA PHE A 212 -6.47 10.04 56.31
C PHE A 212 -7.59 10.72 55.48
N GLY A 213 -8.31 10.00 54.62
CA GLY A 213 -9.54 10.46 53.98
C GLY A 213 -9.68 10.06 52.51
N GLU A 214 -10.67 10.67 51.84
CA GLU A 214 -10.82 10.56 50.38
C GLU A 214 -9.84 11.53 49.69
N HIS A 215 -8.98 10.96 48.86
CA HIS A 215 -8.03 11.68 48.04
C HIS A 215 -8.34 11.45 46.57
N LYS A 216 -8.45 12.53 45.78
CA LYS A 216 -8.55 12.45 44.32
C LYS A 216 -7.14 12.54 43.75
N LEU A 217 -6.55 11.39 43.41
CA LEU A 217 -5.23 11.33 42.79
C LEU A 217 -5.38 11.44 41.27
N ALA A 218 -4.82 12.51 40.71
CA ALA A 218 -4.60 12.62 39.27
C ALA A 218 -3.26 11.95 38.95
N PHE A 219 -3.31 10.79 38.29
CA PHE A 219 -2.11 10.13 37.77
C PHE A 219 -1.68 10.81 36.47
N GLU A 220 -0.37 10.96 36.25
CA GLU A 220 0.17 11.36 34.94
C GLU A 220 -0.16 10.28 33.90
N PRO A 221 -0.76 10.63 32.75
CA PRO A 221 -1.29 9.63 31.81
C PRO A 221 -0.27 9.28 30.73
N CYS A 222 0.08 8.00 30.62
CA CYS A 222 0.21 7.34 29.31
C CYS A 222 0.22 5.81 29.46
N GLU A 223 -0.83 5.25 30.05
CA GLU A 223 -1.02 3.81 29.89
C GLU A 223 -1.41 3.54 28.42
N MET A 224 -1.01 2.38 27.90
CA MET A 224 -1.40 1.96 26.54
C MET A 224 -2.16 0.66 26.59
N LEU A 225 -3.05 0.47 25.61
CA LEU A 225 -3.77 -0.77 25.39
C LEU A 225 -3.32 -1.41 24.08
N CYS A 226 -2.71 -2.58 24.16
CA CYS A 226 -2.41 -3.44 23.02
C CYS A 226 -3.63 -4.29 22.68
N VAL A 227 -4.01 -4.28 21.40
CA VAL A 227 -5.19 -4.96 20.89
C VAL A 227 -4.82 -5.91 19.74
N PRO A 228 -5.12 -7.21 19.85
CA PRO A 228 -4.97 -8.15 18.74
C PRO A 228 -5.68 -7.64 17.49
N SER A 229 -4.95 -7.65 16.37
CA SER A 229 -5.39 -7.02 15.13
C SER A 229 -4.98 -7.88 13.93
N LYS A 230 -5.84 -8.00 12.91
CA LYS A 230 -5.43 -8.53 11.61
C LYS A 230 -4.72 -7.41 10.89
N LYS A 231 -3.51 -7.67 10.43
CA LYS A 231 -2.90 -6.83 9.41
C LYS A 231 -3.39 -7.32 8.05
N ARG A 232 -4.07 -6.45 7.32
CA ARG A 232 -4.18 -6.60 5.88
C ARG A 232 -3.07 -5.76 5.28
N ILE A 233 -2.23 -6.38 4.47
CA ILE A 233 -1.42 -5.60 3.54
C ILE A 233 -2.45 -4.81 2.72
N VAL A 234 -2.32 -3.49 2.67
CA VAL A 234 -2.96 -2.75 1.59
C VAL A 234 -2.26 -3.29 0.36
N GLU A 235 -2.83 -4.33 -0.23
CA GLU A 235 -2.40 -4.78 -1.55
C GLU A 235 -2.38 -3.50 -2.38
N PRO A 236 -1.26 -3.19 -3.09
CA PRO A 236 -1.25 -2.08 -4.02
C PRO A 236 -2.54 -2.23 -4.82
N PRO A 237 -3.46 -1.25 -4.78
CA PRO A 237 -4.88 -1.51 -4.95
C PRO A 237 -5.06 -2.32 -6.21
N VAL A 238 -5.52 -3.58 -6.08
CA VAL A 238 -5.53 -4.63 -7.13
C VAL A 238 -4.81 -4.14 -8.36
N GLN A 239 -3.49 -4.40 -8.45
CA GLN A 239 -2.69 -4.05 -9.62
C GLN A 239 -3.59 -4.22 -10.82
N ALA A 240 -3.88 -3.09 -11.49
CA ALA A 240 -4.71 -3.07 -12.69
C ALA A 240 -4.31 -4.30 -13.51
N SER A 241 -5.27 -4.94 -14.19
CA SER A 241 -5.03 -6.10 -15.08
C SER A 241 -4.10 -5.78 -16.27
N LEU A 242 -3.35 -4.71 -16.15
CA LEU A 242 -2.47 -4.05 -17.07
C LEU A 242 -1.03 -4.47 -16.80
N ASP A 243 -0.34 -4.83 -17.87
CA ASP A 243 1.08 -5.15 -17.83
C ASP A 243 1.95 -3.94 -17.47
N HIS A 244 3.17 -4.24 -17.02
CA HIS A 244 4.25 -3.29 -17.16
C HIS A 244 4.60 -3.12 -18.63
N PHE A 245 5.11 -1.94 -19.01
CA PHE A 245 5.51 -1.69 -20.39
C PHE A 245 6.96 -1.26 -20.50
N LYS A 246 7.76 -1.92 -21.34
CA LYS A 246 9.05 -1.39 -21.78
C LYS A 246 8.85 -0.62 -23.08
N VAL A 247 9.23 0.66 -23.07
CA VAL A 247 8.96 1.59 -24.18
C VAL A 247 10.23 1.86 -24.94
N TYR A 248 10.13 1.76 -26.25
CA TYR A 248 11.21 1.95 -27.19
C TYR A 248 10.96 3.16 -28.08
N ILE A 249 12.01 3.94 -28.33
CA ILE A 249 12.02 4.92 -29.41
C ILE A 249 11.96 4.17 -30.73
N VAL A 250 11.11 4.66 -31.64
CA VAL A 250 11.14 4.25 -33.04
C VAL A 250 11.45 5.45 -33.92
N LYS A 251 11.96 5.17 -35.13
CA LYS A 251 12.14 6.21 -36.14
C LYS A 251 10.84 7.00 -36.34
N LYS A 252 10.90 8.31 -36.10
CA LYS A 252 9.74 9.21 -36.18
C LYS A 252 9.03 9.06 -37.53
N THR A 253 7.73 8.76 -37.47
CA THR A 253 6.85 8.73 -38.64
C THR A 253 5.85 9.86 -38.52
N GLU A 254 5.95 10.87 -39.38
CA GLU A 254 4.97 11.97 -39.44
C GLU A 254 3.61 11.43 -39.89
N VAL A 255 2.54 11.89 -39.25
CA VAL A 255 1.16 11.54 -39.54
C VAL A 255 0.27 12.77 -39.43
N SER A 256 -0.97 12.66 -39.90
CA SER A 256 -1.99 13.69 -39.68
C SER A 256 -3.32 13.03 -39.43
N PHE A 257 -3.64 12.80 -38.16
CA PHE A 257 -4.89 12.17 -37.75
C PHE A 257 -5.72 13.13 -36.90
N PRO A 258 -6.78 13.73 -37.47
CA PRO A 258 -7.76 14.45 -36.66
C PRO A 258 -8.57 13.44 -35.83
N ILE A 259 -8.65 13.70 -34.53
CA ILE A 259 -9.40 12.87 -33.58
C ILE A 259 -10.10 13.76 -32.56
N ALA A 260 -11.00 13.17 -31.77
CA ALA A 260 -11.31 13.68 -30.44
C ALA A 260 -10.98 12.62 -29.39
N SER A 261 -10.59 13.05 -28.20
CA SER A 261 -10.32 12.13 -27.09
C SER A 261 -10.85 12.68 -25.78
N ARG A 262 -11.36 11.79 -24.92
CA ARG A 262 -11.82 12.14 -23.56
C ARG A 262 -11.09 11.27 -22.56
N GLY A 263 -10.20 11.87 -21.76
CA GLY A 263 -9.67 11.26 -20.55
C GLY A 263 -10.46 11.69 -19.33
N GLN A 264 -10.12 11.12 -18.18
CA GLN A 264 -10.77 11.39 -16.89
C GLN A 264 -10.77 12.87 -16.44
N PHE A 265 -9.92 13.71 -17.02
CA PHE A 265 -9.81 15.14 -16.69
C PHE A 265 -10.62 16.04 -17.61
N ASP A 266 -11.22 15.46 -18.65
CA ASP A 266 -11.98 16.15 -19.67
C ASP A 266 -13.47 16.01 -19.36
N LYS A 267 -14.22 17.12 -19.39
CA LYS A 267 -15.69 17.08 -19.25
C LYS A 267 -16.36 16.49 -20.50
N GLU A 268 -15.81 16.82 -21.67
CA GLU A 268 -16.30 16.42 -23.00
C GLU A 268 -15.11 16.01 -23.89
N PRO A 269 -15.33 15.24 -24.96
CA PRO A 269 -14.26 14.88 -25.90
C PRO A 269 -13.56 16.12 -26.49
N VAL A 270 -12.24 16.18 -26.34
CA VAL A 270 -11.41 17.28 -26.82
C VAL A 270 -10.89 16.96 -28.21
N LYS A 271 -11.16 17.84 -29.18
CA LYS A 271 -10.62 17.73 -30.55
C LYS A 271 -9.11 17.97 -30.54
N ALA A 272 -8.38 17.11 -31.23
CA ALA A 272 -6.93 17.19 -31.36
C ALA A 272 -6.46 16.64 -32.71
N SER A 273 -5.17 16.75 -32.98
CA SER A 273 -4.54 16.10 -34.13
C SER A 273 -3.28 15.37 -33.68
N LEU A 274 -3.10 14.15 -34.16
CA LEU A 274 -1.87 13.39 -33.95
C LEU A 274 -0.92 13.70 -35.11
N ILE A 275 0.34 14.01 -34.78
CA ILE A 275 1.33 14.52 -35.75
C ILE A 275 2.49 13.57 -36.01
N ALA A 276 2.79 12.66 -35.07
CA ALA A 276 3.88 11.71 -35.26
C ALA A 276 3.68 10.43 -34.46
N LEU A 277 4.12 9.29 -35.00
CA LEU A 277 4.36 8.06 -34.24
C LEU A 277 5.84 8.04 -33.84
N THR A 278 6.13 7.96 -32.54
CA THR A 278 7.50 8.09 -32.02
C THR A 278 7.96 6.97 -31.08
N HIS A 279 7.03 6.22 -30.49
CA HIS A 279 7.39 5.11 -29.61
C HIS A 279 6.52 3.87 -29.83
N PHE A 280 7.05 2.74 -29.41
CA PHE A 280 6.37 1.45 -29.34
C PHE A 280 6.63 0.82 -27.96
N ALA A 281 5.62 0.22 -27.36
CA ALA A 281 5.71 -0.38 -26.04
C ALA A 281 5.35 -1.86 -26.08
N ASN A 282 6.20 -2.67 -25.43
CA ASN A 282 5.97 -4.09 -25.20
C ASN A 282 5.48 -4.32 -23.77
N PRO A 283 4.62 -5.33 -23.54
CA PRO A 283 4.44 -5.84 -22.20
C PRO A 283 5.78 -6.43 -21.72
N VAL A 284 6.16 -6.15 -20.48
CA VAL A 284 7.47 -6.52 -19.93
C VAL A 284 7.35 -7.19 -18.57
N SER A 285 8.10 -8.27 -18.36
CA SER A 285 8.33 -8.81 -17.02
C SER A 285 9.33 -7.90 -16.31
N LYS A 286 8.91 -7.32 -15.18
CA LYS A 286 9.79 -6.53 -14.34
C LYS A 286 10.06 -7.30 -13.04
N ASN A 287 11.32 -7.53 -12.71
CA ASN A 287 11.76 -8.31 -11.55
C ASN A 287 11.15 -9.71 -11.49
N LYS A 288 11.01 -10.37 -12.65
CA LYS A 288 10.40 -11.70 -12.82
C LYS A 288 8.88 -11.77 -12.55
N GLU A 289 8.20 -10.63 -12.47
CA GLU A 289 6.73 -10.60 -12.45
C GLU A 289 6.16 -11.16 -13.76
N PRO A 290 5.03 -11.89 -13.72
CA PRO A 290 4.43 -12.44 -14.92
C PRO A 290 3.93 -11.33 -15.86
N ILE A 291 4.05 -11.58 -17.17
CA ILE A 291 3.31 -10.83 -18.19
C ILE A 291 1.88 -11.36 -18.22
N ILE A 292 0.90 -10.48 -17.99
CA ILE A 292 -0.53 -10.75 -17.92
C ILE A 292 -1.09 -11.04 -19.32
N ASP A 293 -0.93 -10.10 -20.25
CA ASP A 293 -1.33 -10.24 -21.65
C ASP A 293 -0.13 -9.99 -22.58
N LYS A 294 0.37 -11.06 -23.19
CA LYS A 294 1.45 -10.98 -24.17
C LYS A 294 1.08 -10.17 -25.41
N ASN A 295 -0.22 -9.98 -25.70
CA ASN A 295 -0.70 -9.19 -26.82
C ASN A 295 -0.74 -7.69 -26.52
N ALA A 296 -0.54 -7.26 -25.27
CA ALA A 296 -0.69 -5.88 -24.84
C ALA A 296 0.45 -4.98 -25.34
N HIS A 297 0.46 -4.66 -26.64
CA HIS A 297 1.37 -3.66 -27.21
C HIS A 297 0.69 -2.31 -27.37
N LEU A 298 1.47 -1.23 -27.28
CA LEU A 298 0.99 0.14 -27.51
C LEU A 298 1.87 0.87 -28.52
N THR A 299 1.26 1.63 -29.41
CA THR A 299 1.94 2.66 -30.22
C THR A 299 1.66 4.04 -29.67
N TRP A 300 2.68 4.91 -29.69
CA TRP A 300 2.60 6.24 -29.12
C TRP A 300 2.54 7.29 -30.21
N TYR A 301 1.43 8.01 -30.23
CA TYR A 301 1.18 9.12 -31.14
C TYR A 301 1.29 10.45 -30.43
N GLN A 302 2.16 11.32 -30.92
CA GLN A 302 2.34 12.65 -30.39
C GLN A 302 1.15 13.55 -30.77
N PHE A 303 0.59 14.24 -29.79
CA PHE A 303 -0.39 15.30 -30.03
C PHE A 303 0.29 16.52 -30.68
N LYS A 304 -0.42 17.17 -31.61
CA LYS A 304 -0.12 18.54 -31.97
C LYS A 304 -0.23 19.40 -30.70
N PRO A 305 0.79 20.21 -30.35
CA PRO A 305 0.71 21.10 -29.20
C PRO A 305 -0.55 21.96 -29.25
N ALA A 306 -1.28 22.01 -28.13
CA ALA A 306 -2.45 22.85 -28.01
C ALA A 306 -2.04 24.34 -28.01
N GLU A 307 -2.84 25.20 -28.63
CA GLU A 307 -2.59 26.64 -28.64
C GLU A 307 -2.69 27.25 -27.23
N LYS A 308 -3.52 26.65 -26.38
CA LYS A 308 -3.68 27.02 -24.96
C LYS A 308 -3.25 25.85 -24.08
N PRO A 309 -2.31 26.07 -23.14
CA PRO A 309 -1.92 25.04 -22.19
C PRO A 309 -3.10 24.60 -21.31
N GLU A 310 -3.18 23.30 -21.04
CA GLU A 310 -4.08 22.78 -20.01
C GLU A 310 -3.63 23.22 -18.60
N PRO A 311 -4.57 23.32 -17.63
CA PRO A 311 -4.19 23.61 -16.24
C PRO A 311 -3.28 22.52 -15.69
N LYS A 312 -2.29 22.96 -14.89
CA LYS A 312 -1.46 22.05 -14.09
C LYS A 312 -2.32 21.34 -13.06
N ARG A 313 -2.03 20.07 -12.78
CA ARG A 313 -2.77 19.26 -11.80
C ARG A 313 -1.81 18.56 -10.86
N LEU A 314 -2.13 18.52 -9.58
CA LEU A 314 -1.36 17.78 -8.59
C LEU A 314 -1.97 16.39 -8.45
N ILE A 315 -1.19 15.36 -8.75
CA ILE A 315 -1.64 13.97 -8.74
C ILE A 315 -0.91 13.23 -7.62
N THR A 316 -1.68 12.62 -6.73
CA THR A 316 -1.17 11.67 -5.74
C THR A 316 -1.52 10.27 -6.22
N PHE A 317 -0.52 9.41 -6.33
CA PHE A 317 -0.68 8.05 -6.80
C PHE A 317 0.23 7.10 -6.04
N GLU A 318 -0.11 5.82 -6.09
CA GLU A 318 0.73 4.75 -5.55
C GLU A 318 0.95 3.69 -6.61
N ASN A 319 2.18 3.21 -6.68
CA ASN A 319 2.52 2.01 -7.43
C ASN A 319 3.62 1.24 -6.66
N GLN A 320 4.19 0.22 -7.28
CA GLN A 320 5.25 -0.61 -6.68
C GLN A 320 6.54 0.14 -6.28
N PHE A 321 6.73 1.38 -6.71
CA PHE A 321 7.82 2.24 -6.26
C PHE A 321 7.46 3.09 -5.04
N GLY A 322 6.21 2.98 -4.57
CA GLY A 322 5.66 3.62 -3.39
C GLY A 322 4.67 4.74 -3.71
N LEU A 323 4.20 5.40 -2.66
CA LEU A 323 3.38 6.61 -2.74
C LEU A 323 4.20 7.78 -3.29
N GLN A 324 3.69 8.41 -4.33
CA GLN A 324 4.30 9.57 -4.96
C GLN A 324 3.28 10.68 -5.22
N GLN A 325 3.82 11.89 -5.38
CA GLN A 325 3.08 13.06 -5.80
C GLN A 325 3.82 13.71 -6.96
N ILE A 326 3.07 14.06 -8.01
CA ILE A 326 3.60 14.69 -9.23
C ILE A 326 2.72 15.87 -9.65
N THR A 327 3.34 16.86 -10.29
CA THR A 327 2.62 17.93 -10.99
C THR A 327 2.62 17.61 -12.48
N ILE A 328 1.44 17.46 -13.08
CA ILE A 328 1.30 17.20 -14.52
C ILE A 328 0.90 18.46 -15.28
N GLY A 329 1.30 18.53 -16.55
CA GLY A 329 0.99 19.61 -17.48
C GLY A 329 -0.03 19.20 -18.53
N GLN A 330 0.27 19.49 -19.79
CA GLN A 330 -0.58 19.21 -20.95
C GLN A 330 -0.41 17.77 -21.47
N PRO A 331 -1.41 17.22 -22.18
CA PRO A 331 -1.27 15.93 -22.85
C PRO A 331 -0.29 16.03 -24.02
N VAL A 332 0.60 15.05 -24.12
CA VAL A 332 1.66 14.99 -25.15
C VAL A 332 1.57 13.75 -26.03
N TYR A 333 1.01 12.65 -25.51
CA TYR A 333 0.85 11.41 -26.26
C TYR A 333 -0.55 10.81 -26.12
N LEU A 334 -1.03 10.21 -27.20
CA LEU A 334 -2.08 9.20 -27.20
C LEU A 334 -1.43 7.84 -27.44
N LEU A 335 -1.62 6.91 -26.51
CA LEU A 335 -1.20 5.52 -26.62
C LEU A 335 -2.37 4.71 -27.13
N VAL A 336 -2.13 3.89 -28.15
CA VAL A 336 -3.18 3.09 -28.77
C VAL A 336 -2.79 1.62 -28.85
N PRO A 337 -3.73 0.70 -28.55
CA PRO A 337 -3.51 -0.74 -28.68
C PRO A 337 -3.01 -1.12 -30.07
N ALA A 338 -1.96 -1.95 -30.10
CA ALA A 338 -1.26 -2.34 -31.31
C ALA A 338 -1.10 -3.86 -31.40
N LEU A 339 -1.09 -4.38 -32.63
CA LEU A 339 -0.70 -5.73 -32.97
C LEU A 339 0.75 -5.70 -33.41
N LYS A 340 1.56 -6.61 -32.89
CA LYS A 340 2.85 -6.94 -33.48
C LYS A 340 2.74 -8.27 -34.23
N LYS A 341 3.03 -8.25 -35.53
CA LYS A 341 2.74 -9.38 -36.43
C LYS A 341 3.74 -10.54 -36.30
N GLU A 342 4.98 -10.28 -35.92
CA GLU A 342 6.05 -11.31 -35.95
C GLU A 342 5.83 -12.49 -35.00
N ASP A 343 4.97 -12.37 -34.00
CA ASP A 343 4.90 -13.35 -32.89
C ASP A 343 3.67 -14.28 -32.93
N GLY A 344 2.87 -14.25 -34.01
CA GLY A 344 1.60 -15.00 -34.07
C GLY A 344 0.56 -14.55 -33.05
N LEU A 345 0.74 -13.35 -32.50
CA LEU A 345 -0.12 -12.71 -31.52
C LEU A 345 -1.36 -12.10 -32.18
N ASP A 346 -2.41 -11.91 -31.39
CA ASP A 346 -3.63 -11.24 -31.80
C ASP A 346 -3.58 -9.76 -31.38
N PHE A 347 -4.56 -8.97 -31.83
CA PHE A 347 -4.77 -7.67 -31.23
C PHE A 347 -5.19 -7.81 -29.76
N PRO A 348 -4.66 -6.96 -28.86
CA PRO A 348 -5.03 -7.01 -27.46
C PRO A 348 -6.53 -6.77 -27.28
N LYS A 349 -7.14 -7.55 -26.40
CA LYS A 349 -8.55 -7.45 -26.02
C LYS A 349 -8.62 -6.83 -24.63
N GLY A 350 -9.47 -5.84 -24.43
CA GLY A 350 -9.60 -5.20 -23.11
C GLY A 350 -8.56 -4.13 -22.79
N LEU A 351 -7.57 -3.91 -23.65
CA LEU A 351 -6.57 -2.84 -23.45
C LEU A 351 -7.13 -1.49 -23.91
N ASP A 352 -7.10 -0.51 -23.01
CA ASP A 352 -7.56 0.85 -23.29
C ASP A 352 -6.56 1.66 -24.14
N HIS A 353 -7.07 2.72 -24.75
CA HIS A 353 -6.23 3.84 -25.19
C HIS A 353 -5.86 4.67 -23.97
N PHE A 354 -4.68 5.30 -23.97
CA PHE A 354 -4.28 6.19 -22.88
C PHE A 354 -3.93 7.58 -23.36
N LYS A 355 -4.45 8.59 -22.68
CA LYS A 355 -4.04 9.99 -22.83
C LYS A 355 -2.95 10.28 -21.80
N CYS A 356 -1.76 10.61 -22.27
CA CYS A 356 -0.56 10.79 -21.44
C CYS A 356 -0.18 12.25 -21.29
N TYR A 357 -0.06 12.67 -20.05
CA TYR A 357 0.30 14.01 -19.62
C TYR A 357 1.76 14.06 -19.23
N GLU A 358 2.44 15.12 -19.63
CA GLU A 358 3.81 15.38 -19.22
C GLU A 358 3.89 15.65 -17.71
N VAL A 359 4.86 15.01 -17.05
CA VAL A 359 5.19 15.28 -15.65
C VAL A 359 6.17 16.45 -15.59
N LEU A 360 5.72 17.56 -15.03
CA LEU A 360 6.51 18.78 -14.85
C LEU A 360 7.40 18.69 -13.60
N GLU A 361 6.87 18.09 -12.53
CA GLU A 361 7.56 17.93 -11.25
C GLU A 361 7.28 16.54 -10.67
N GLY A 362 8.32 15.86 -10.22
CA GLY A 362 8.21 14.53 -9.60
C GLY A 362 9.56 14.07 -9.04
N LYS A 363 9.53 13.33 -7.92
CA LYS A 363 10.74 12.80 -7.30
C LYS A 363 11.24 11.56 -8.05
N SER A 364 12.56 11.48 -8.23
CA SER A 364 13.20 10.26 -8.70
C SER A 364 13.01 9.12 -7.71
N VAL A 365 12.80 7.90 -8.21
CA VAL A 365 12.67 6.69 -7.39
C VAL A 365 13.98 5.93 -7.25
N GLU A 366 14.92 6.12 -8.19
CA GLU A 366 16.23 5.45 -8.27
C GLU A 366 16.16 3.95 -7.96
N LYS A 367 15.30 3.21 -8.68
CA LYS A 367 15.09 1.77 -8.46
C LYS A 367 15.71 0.93 -9.56
N SER A 368 16.65 0.08 -9.18
CA SER A 368 17.15 -0.99 -10.06
C SER A 368 16.05 -1.99 -10.37
N VAL A 369 15.91 -2.33 -11.64
CA VAL A 369 14.91 -3.25 -12.18
C VAL A 369 15.53 -4.16 -13.23
N ASP A 370 15.11 -5.43 -13.20
CA ASP A 370 15.41 -6.40 -14.24
C ASP A 370 14.20 -6.48 -15.17
N LEU A 371 14.39 -6.18 -16.46
CA LEU A 371 13.33 -6.14 -17.46
C LEU A 371 13.54 -7.26 -18.47
N VAL A 372 12.49 -8.04 -18.73
CA VAL A 372 12.48 -9.08 -19.75
C VAL A 372 11.21 -8.95 -20.58
N ASP A 373 11.35 -8.60 -21.86
CA ASP A 373 10.27 -8.65 -22.83
C ASP A 373 10.68 -9.52 -24.02
N GLN A 374 9.84 -9.57 -25.04
CA GLN A 374 10.11 -10.28 -26.29
C GLN A 374 11.36 -9.80 -27.05
N PHE A 375 11.95 -8.67 -26.67
CA PHE A 375 13.16 -8.15 -27.29
C PHE A 375 14.44 -8.59 -26.59
N GLY A 376 14.33 -9.03 -25.35
CA GLY A 376 15.43 -9.60 -24.57
C GLY A 376 15.36 -9.19 -23.11
N SER A 377 16.49 -9.38 -22.42
CA SER A 377 16.66 -9.01 -21.01
C SER A 377 17.57 -7.80 -20.88
N SER A 378 17.24 -6.90 -19.96
CA SER A 378 18.06 -5.73 -19.64
C SER A 378 17.92 -5.37 -18.16
N GLN A 379 19.02 -5.05 -17.50
CA GLN A 379 19.01 -4.47 -16.16
C GLN A 379 19.20 -2.94 -16.27
N THR A 380 18.34 -2.16 -15.61
CA THR A 380 18.36 -0.69 -15.67
C THR A 380 17.87 -0.10 -14.36
N THR A 381 17.95 1.23 -14.24
CA THR A 381 17.38 1.99 -13.13
C THR A 381 16.20 2.81 -13.62
N ALA A 382 15.03 2.65 -12.99
CA ALA A 382 13.92 3.58 -13.11
C ALA A 382 14.21 4.82 -12.26
N ARG A 383 14.19 6.01 -12.88
CA ARG A 383 14.55 7.26 -12.17
C ARG A 383 13.35 8.18 -12.01
N ILE A 384 13.17 9.14 -12.90
CA ILE A 384 12.22 10.24 -12.79
C ILE A 384 10.94 9.89 -13.57
N PRO A 385 9.74 10.10 -12.98
CA PRO A 385 8.49 9.98 -13.72
C PRO A 385 8.42 11.04 -14.82
N LYS A 386 8.11 10.61 -16.04
CA LYS A 386 8.05 11.45 -17.26
C LYS A 386 6.63 11.66 -17.76
N TYR A 387 5.79 10.62 -17.69
CA TYR A 387 4.41 10.70 -18.14
C TYR A 387 3.46 10.05 -17.15
N PHE A 388 2.32 10.69 -16.94
CA PHE A 388 1.17 10.11 -16.24
C PHE A 388 0.05 9.90 -17.26
N CYS A 389 -0.42 8.67 -17.38
CA CYS A 389 -1.37 8.27 -18.42
C CYS A 389 -2.65 7.75 -17.81
N VAL A 390 -3.77 8.19 -18.39
CA VAL A 390 -5.13 7.86 -17.96
C VAL A 390 -5.85 7.15 -19.10
N PRO A 391 -6.77 6.22 -18.81
CA PRO A 391 -7.63 5.64 -19.84
C PRO A 391 -8.38 6.75 -20.57
N ALA A 392 -8.51 6.60 -21.88
CA ALA A 392 -9.11 7.61 -22.73
C ALA A 392 -10.05 6.99 -23.75
N GLU A 393 -11.20 7.62 -23.92
CA GLU A 393 -12.01 7.40 -25.10
C GLU A 393 -11.33 8.06 -26.30
N LYS A 394 -11.52 7.46 -27.47
CA LYS A 394 -11.02 8.02 -28.73
C LYS A 394 -12.10 7.96 -29.79
N ILE A 395 -12.37 9.10 -30.39
CA ILE A 395 -13.33 9.30 -31.47
C ILE A 395 -12.56 9.63 -32.74
N ARG A 396 -12.87 8.91 -33.83
CA ARG A 396 -12.34 9.20 -35.17
C ARG A 396 -13.44 8.99 -36.21
N GLY A 397 -13.86 10.07 -36.87
CA GLY A 397 -15.07 10.05 -37.69
C GLY A 397 -16.26 9.61 -36.82
N ASP A 398 -16.98 8.58 -37.27
CA ASP A 398 -18.14 8.03 -36.54
C ASP A 398 -17.77 6.88 -35.58
N ILE A 399 -16.49 6.54 -35.45
CA ILE A 399 -16.02 5.44 -34.61
C ILE A 399 -15.67 5.96 -33.22
N LEU A 400 -16.36 5.47 -32.19
CA LEU A 400 -16.08 5.70 -30.77
C LEU A 400 -15.47 4.44 -30.14
N GLU A 401 -14.26 4.56 -29.64
CA GLU A 401 -13.64 3.59 -28.73
C GLU A 401 -13.86 4.06 -27.29
N LYS A 402 -14.52 3.24 -26.48
CA LYS A 402 -14.85 3.55 -25.08
C LYS A 402 -13.75 3.06 -24.13
N ILE A 403 -13.68 3.69 -22.96
CA ILE A 403 -12.88 3.19 -21.84
C ILE A 403 -13.51 1.89 -21.34
N GLN A 404 -12.70 0.85 -21.23
CA GLN A 404 -13.06 -0.46 -20.70
C GLN A 404 -12.72 -0.56 -19.21
N ASN A 405 -11.57 0.01 -18.79
CA ASN A 405 -11.07 -0.05 -17.43
C ASN A 405 -10.68 1.35 -16.92
N GLU A 406 -11.62 2.05 -16.28
CA GLU A 406 -11.40 3.42 -15.74
C GLU A 406 -10.29 3.53 -14.68
N LYS A 407 -9.82 2.40 -14.14
CA LYS A 407 -8.78 2.34 -13.11
C LYS A 407 -7.37 2.09 -13.66
N ASP A 408 -7.23 1.84 -14.96
CA ASP A 408 -5.96 1.49 -15.59
C ASP A 408 -5.09 2.75 -15.79
N HIS A 409 -4.33 3.17 -14.78
CA HIS A 409 -3.40 4.29 -14.94
C HIS A 409 -1.97 3.77 -15.10
N LEU A 410 -1.16 4.51 -15.85
CA LEU A 410 0.27 4.22 -16.00
C LEU A 410 1.10 5.44 -15.61
N VAL A 411 2.23 5.19 -14.96
CA VAL A 411 3.32 6.16 -14.84
C VAL A 411 4.52 5.62 -15.59
N PHE A 412 5.06 6.41 -16.51
CA PHE A 412 6.27 6.09 -17.25
C PHE A 412 7.48 6.76 -16.60
N TYR A 413 8.45 5.96 -16.15
CA TYR A 413 9.73 6.43 -15.60
C TYR A 413 10.80 6.34 -16.67
N ASP A 414 11.73 7.29 -16.69
CA ASP A 414 12.91 7.13 -17.55
C ASP A 414 13.78 5.95 -17.09
N ILE A 415 14.31 5.25 -18.08
CA ILE A 415 15.29 4.19 -17.93
C ILE A 415 16.44 4.43 -18.92
N GLY A 416 17.62 3.90 -18.61
CA GLY A 416 18.80 3.99 -19.47
C GLY A 416 19.32 2.60 -19.82
N ALA A 417 18.57 1.86 -20.64
CA ALA A 417 19.02 0.58 -21.18
C ALA A 417 19.48 0.74 -22.63
N GLU A 418 20.58 0.05 -22.97
CA GLU A 418 21.02 -0.11 -24.34
C GLU A 418 20.37 -1.37 -24.91
N ASP A 419 19.62 -1.23 -26.00
CA ASP A 419 19.01 -2.35 -26.69
C ASP A 419 19.52 -2.40 -28.13
N ALA A 420 19.58 -3.60 -28.69
CA ALA A 420 19.86 -3.77 -30.11
C ALA A 420 18.66 -3.30 -30.94
N GLY A 421 18.94 -2.44 -31.92
CA GLY A 421 17.95 -1.96 -32.87
C GLY A 421 17.38 -3.10 -33.72
N ARG A 422 16.10 -2.99 -34.09
CA ARG A 422 15.37 -4.02 -34.86
C ARG A 422 14.25 -3.41 -35.68
N VAL A 423 13.82 -4.10 -36.72
CA VAL A 423 12.62 -3.74 -37.49
C VAL A 423 11.48 -4.66 -37.08
N ILE A 424 10.31 -4.09 -36.84
CA ILE A 424 9.08 -4.82 -36.49
C ILE A 424 7.91 -4.35 -37.37
N SER A 425 6.94 -5.22 -37.60
CA SER A 425 5.73 -4.98 -38.35
C SER A 425 4.55 -4.80 -37.41
N VAL A 426 4.04 -3.58 -37.33
CA VAL A 426 3.00 -3.16 -36.38
C VAL A 426 1.72 -2.74 -37.10
N GLY A 427 0.59 -3.27 -36.63
CA GLY A 427 -0.75 -2.83 -37.01
C GLY A 427 -1.41 -2.11 -35.84
N ASP A 428 -2.11 -1.01 -36.11
CA ASP A 428 -2.97 -0.32 -35.18
C ASP A 428 -4.21 0.21 -35.92
N GLN A 429 -5.14 0.79 -35.19
CA GLN A 429 -6.38 1.35 -35.73
C GLN A 429 -6.22 2.46 -36.79
N PHE A 430 -5.02 2.98 -37.04
CA PHE A 430 -4.76 4.02 -38.03
C PHE A 430 -4.20 3.49 -39.35
N ASN A 431 -3.63 2.28 -39.37
CA ASN A 431 -3.10 1.66 -40.61
C ASN A 431 -3.75 0.30 -40.97
N ARG A 432 -4.69 -0.21 -40.18
CA ARG A 432 -5.46 -1.41 -40.57
C ARG A 432 -6.21 -1.23 -41.90
N PRO A 433 -6.35 -2.30 -42.72
CA PRO A 433 -5.91 -3.67 -42.46
C PRO A 433 -4.42 -3.94 -42.73
N ALA A 434 -3.66 -2.93 -43.16
CA ALA A 434 -2.22 -3.06 -43.38
C ALA A 434 -1.42 -3.03 -42.07
N THR A 435 -0.13 -3.35 -42.17
CA THR A 435 0.86 -3.10 -41.13
C THR A 435 1.89 -2.10 -41.63
N ARG A 436 2.64 -1.51 -40.71
CA ARG A 436 3.80 -0.65 -41.02
C ARG A 436 5.05 -1.23 -40.38
N GLU A 437 6.19 -1.04 -41.03
CA GLU A 437 7.48 -1.32 -40.42
C GLU A 437 7.89 -0.17 -39.49
N LEU A 438 8.34 -0.52 -38.28
CA LEU A 438 8.93 0.40 -37.32
C LEU A 438 10.37 -0.03 -37.06
N SER A 439 11.31 0.89 -37.23
CA SER A 439 12.68 0.72 -36.77
C SER A 439 12.76 1.11 -35.29
N VAL A 440 12.83 0.10 -34.43
CA VAL A 440 13.04 0.22 -32.98
C VAL A 440 14.52 0.47 -32.72
N GLU A 441 14.83 1.51 -31.94
CA GLU A 441 16.20 1.94 -31.69
C GLU A 441 16.69 1.54 -30.30
N LYS A 442 16.12 2.12 -29.24
CA LYS A 442 16.51 1.87 -27.84
C LYS A 442 15.32 2.02 -26.89
N SER A 443 15.35 1.36 -25.75
CA SER A 443 14.37 1.62 -24.70
C SER A 443 14.68 2.88 -23.90
N VAL A 444 13.62 3.53 -23.45
CA VAL A 444 13.68 4.84 -22.78
C VAL A 444 12.76 4.98 -21.60
N TYR A 445 11.65 4.22 -21.55
CA TYR A 445 10.73 4.28 -20.42
C TYR A 445 10.32 2.90 -19.91
N LEU A 446 10.06 2.83 -18.61
CA LEU A 446 9.30 1.77 -17.96
C LEU A 446 7.93 2.31 -17.54
N GLY A 447 6.87 1.79 -18.14
CA GLY A 447 5.47 2.00 -17.75
C GLY A 447 5.09 1.08 -16.61
N VAL A 448 4.61 1.67 -15.52
CA VAL A 448 4.22 0.98 -14.29
C VAL A 448 2.73 1.18 -14.02
N PRO A 449 1.93 0.10 -13.92
CA PRO A 449 0.54 0.16 -13.47
C PRO A 449 0.44 0.90 -12.15
N THR A 450 -0.50 1.82 -12.06
CA THR A 450 -0.52 2.82 -11.02
C THR A 450 -1.95 3.06 -10.55
N VAL A 451 -2.12 3.26 -9.24
CA VAL A 451 -3.41 3.62 -8.66
C VAL A 451 -3.40 5.10 -8.32
N LYS A 452 -4.25 5.85 -9.03
CA LYS A 452 -4.49 7.26 -8.73
C LYS A 452 -5.34 7.38 -7.46
N LEU A 453 -4.80 8.03 -6.43
CA LEU A 453 -5.45 8.20 -5.13
C LEU A 453 -6.18 9.52 -5.02
N LYS A 454 -5.58 10.61 -5.53
CA LYS A 454 -6.15 11.96 -5.45
C LYS A 454 -5.70 12.84 -6.61
N VAL A 455 -6.57 13.78 -6.96
CA VAL A 455 -6.31 14.87 -7.90
C VAL A 455 -6.71 16.17 -7.19
N GLU A 456 -5.84 17.17 -7.23
CA GLU A 456 -6.10 18.54 -6.74
C GLU A 456 -5.93 19.56 -7.87
#